data_AF-A0A7C8MAC0-F1
#
_entry.id   AF-A0A7C8MAC0-F1
#
_cell.length_a   1.000
_cell.length_b   1.000
_cell.length_c   1.000
_cell.angle_alpha   90.00
_cell.angle_beta   90.00
_cell.angle_gamma   90.00
#
_symmetry.space_group_name_H-M   'P 1'
#
loop_
_entity.id
_entity.type
_entity.pdbx_description
1 polymer ?
#
loop_
_entity_poly.entity_id
_entity_poly.type
_entity_poly.pdbx_seq_one_letter_code
_entity_poly.pdbx_strand_id
1 'polypeptide(L)'
;PIFNKPVCTERQYRISRILYLVFQVLLVILSTVVIGLKAMTVIFIEDNRDTGFEFETGDPEPTVLAALPRHLYTAPAKLALVAAAISMFVGIGHAVFVVLDWKHGKRTQAYHFRRNAMFLHFTNSILVLFSLVSISVTHRSSSHFRAGYVNFRADRPSADDGMRYNIGTFDLETWSCELKMADGARMVAEDYGRQCHLELAGRFVMIPFAVLGFALAGLGISQMIVGKRTPEGERLKTEDEGVEMGKFNA
;
A
#
# COMPACT_ATOMS: atom_id res chain seq x y z
N PRO A 1 -16.30 -36.21 -4.61
CA PRO A 1 -15.67 -35.36 -3.57
C PRO A 1 -16.66 -34.38 -2.90
N ILE A 2 -16.92 -34.58 -1.61
CA ILE A 2 -18.02 -34.00 -0.78
C ILE A 2 -17.74 -32.54 -0.30
N PHE A 3 -16.60 -31.96 -0.69
CA PHE A 3 -16.13 -30.64 -0.21
C PHE A 3 -16.75 -29.41 -0.89
N ASN A 4 -17.61 -29.57 -1.91
CA ASN A 4 -18.11 -28.46 -2.74
C ASN A 4 -19.61 -28.09 -2.55
N LYS A 5 -20.33 -28.64 -1.57
CA LYS A 5 -21.76 -28.28 -1.38
C LYS A 5 -21.91 -26.86 -0.77
N PRO A 6 -22.75 -25.99 -1.36
CA PRO A 6 -22.97 -24.62 -0.88
C PRO A 6 -23.75 -24.62 0.45
N VAL A 7 -23.36 -23.73 1.37
CA VAL A 7 -24.08 -23.51 2.65
C VAL A 7 -25.25 -22.55 2.38
N CYS A 8 -26.49 -22.95 2.72
CA CYS A 8 -27.68 -22.12 2.56
C CYS A 8 -27.57 -20.84 3.41
N THR A 9 -27.24 -19.72 2.76
CA THR A 9 -27.10 -18.38 3.37
C THR A 9 -27.88 -17.33 2.55
N GLU A 10 -29.08 -17.68 2.07
CA GLU A 10 -29.78 -16.97 0.99
C GLU A 10 -29.93 -15.44 1.18
N ARG A 11 -30.12 -14.97 2.41
CA ARG A 11 -30.25 -13.53 2.69
C ARG A 11 -28.91 -12.85 2.97
N GLN A 12 -27.97 -13.56 3.58
CA GLN A 12 -26.65 -13.04 3.96
C GLN A 12 -25.68 -12.96 2.77
N TYR A 13 -25.83 -13.80 1.74
CA TYR A 13 -24.93 -13.75 0.58
C TYR A 13 -25.04 -12.46 -0.23
N ARG A 14 -26.25 -11.91 -0.39
CA ARG A 14 -26.45 -10.67 -1.18
C ARG A 14 -25.79 -9.47 -0.51
N ILE A 15 -26.00 -9.30 0.79
CA ILE A 15 -25.40 -8.22 1.57
C ILE A 15 -23.88 -8.33 1.54
N SER A 16 -23.35 -9.54 1.77
CA SER A 16 -21.91 -9.74 1.71
C SER A 16 -21.31 -9.45 0.34
N ARG A 17 -21.98 -9.82 -0.76
CA ARG A 17 -21.50 -9.50 -2.11
C ARG A 17 -21.45 -8.00 -2.36
N ILE A 18 -22.48 -7.28 -1.96
CA ILE A 18 -22.51 -5.81 -2.07
C ILE A 18 -21.36 -5.21 -1.26
N LEU A 19 -21.17 -5.64 0.00
CA LEU A 19 -20.07 -5.16 0.83
C LEU A 19 -18.70 -5.46 0.21
N TYR A 20 -18.49 -6.67 -0.31
CA TYR A 20 -17.24 -6.99 -1.01
C TYR A 20 -17.04 -6.11 -2.23
N LEU A 21 -18.05 -5.95 -3.09
CA LEU A 21 -17.89 -5.09 -4.27
C LEU A 21 -17.55 -3.66 -3.89
N VAL A 22 -18.28 -3.08 -2.93
CA VAL A 22 -18.01 -1.71 -2.45
C VAL A 22 -16.59 -1.60 -1.91
N PHE A 23 -16.17 -2.52 -1.03
CA PHE A 23 -14.83 -2.48 -0.45
C PHE A 23 -13.73 -2.81 -1.46
N GLN A 24 -13.95 -3.70 -2.43
CA GLN A 24 -12.97 -3.95 -3.50
C GLN A 24 -12.82 -2.73 -4.40
N VAL A 25 -13.93 -2.07 -4.78
CA VAL A 25 -13.87 -0.85 -5.60
C VAL A 25 -13.12 0.25 -4.87
N LEU A 26 -13.42 0.48 -3.58
CA LEU A 26 -12.67 1.43 -2.76
C LEU A 26 -11.19 1.03 -2.63
N LEU A 27 -10.88 -0.26 -2.50
CA LEU A 27 -9.50 -0.76 -2.39
C LEU A 27 -8.74 -0.47 -3.68
N VAL A 28 -9.36 -0.69 -4.84
CA VAL A 28 -8.78 -0.39 -6.15
C VAL A 28 -8.54 1.11 -6.29
N ILE A 29 -9.52 1.95 -5.96
CA ILE A 29 -9.38 3.42 -6.03
C ILE A 29 -8.22 3.88 -5.14
N LEU A 30 -8.17 3.46 -3.88
CA LEU A 30 -7.09 3.82 -2.96
C LEU A 30 -5.74 3.29 -3.44
N SER A 31 -5.68 2.06 -3.97
CA SER A 31 -4.46 1.49 -4.54
C SER A 31 -3.95 2.33 -5.72
N THR A 32 -4.83 2.74 -6.64
CA THR A 32 -4.49 3.61 -7.77
C THR A 32 -3.95 4.96 -7.28
N VAL A 33 -4.58 5.56 -6.27
CA VAL A 33 -4.10 6.82 -5.68
C VAL A 33 -2.71 6.63 -5.04
N VAL A 34 -2.49 5.57 -4.26
CA VAL A 34 -1.16 5.27 -3.67
C VAL A 34 -0.11 5.08 -4.76
N ILE A 35 -0.43 4.35 -5.82
CA ILE A 35 0.47 4.17 -6.97
C ILE A 35 0.82 5.51 -7.60
N GLY A 36 -0.18 6.35 -7.88
CA GLY A 36 0.04 7.67 -8.47
C GLY A 36 0.93 8.56 -7.60
N LEU A 37 0.62 8.68 -6.31
CA LEU A 37 1.39 9.50 -5.37
C LEU A 37 2.85 9.00 -5.25
N LYS A 38 3.04 7.69 -5.10
CA LYS A 38 4.40 7.12 -4.96
C LYS A 38 5.16 7.03 -6.27
N ALA A 39 4.49 6.99 -7.42
CA ALA A 39 5.15 7.17 -8.71
C ALA A 39 5.72 8.58 -8.84
N MET A 40 4.95 9.61 -8.46
CA MET A 40 5.45 11.00 -8.44
C MET A 40 6.64 11.16 -7.50
N THR A 41 6.63 10.54 -6.31
CA THR A 41 7.78 10.45 -5.41
C THR A 41 9.03 9.88 -6.09
N VAL A 42 8.89 8.75 -6.80
CA VAL A 42 10.02 8.09 -7.46
C VAL A 42 10.55 8.93 -8.62
N ILE A 43 9.66 9.51 -9.43
CA ILE A 43 10.02 10.42 -10.52
C ILE A 43 10.82 11.60 -9.97
N PHE A 44 10.33 12.26 -8.90
CA PHE A 44 11.04 13.35 -8.27
C PHE A 44 12.45 12.94 -7.82
N ILE A 45 12.61 11.76 -7.24
CA ILE A 45 13.91 11.25 -6.79
C ILE A 45 14.87 11.04 -7.97
N GLU A 46 14.40 10.42 -9.05
CA GLU A 46 15.25 10.15 -10.22
C GLU A 46 15.60 11.43 -10.97
N ASP A 47 14.64 12.33 -11.17
CA ASP A 47 14.84 13.62 -11.86
C ASP A 47 15.84 14.51 -11.09
N ASN A 48 15.86 14.42 -9.76
CA ASN A 48 16.71 15.26 -8.91
C ASN A 48 18.02 14.60 -8.45
N ARG A 49 18.27 13.34 -8.83
CA ARG A 49 19.39 12.53 -8.30
C ARG A 49 20.76 13.17 -8.51
N ASP A 50 20.96 13.74 -9.69
CA ASP A 50 22.23 14.31 -10.14
C ASP A 50 22.10 15.82 -10.41
N THR A 51 21.14 16.46 -9.75
CA THR A 51 20.89 17.90 -9.83
C THR A 51 21.27 18.59 -8.52
N GLY A 52 21.50 19.90 -8.62
CA GLY A 52 21.71 20.78 -7.48
C GLY A 52 21.09 22.14 -7.73
N PHE A 53 21.04 22.94 -6.68
CA PHE A 53 20.50 24.28 -6.69
C PHE A 53 21.40 25.21 -5.88
N GLU A 54 21.38 26.50 -6.19
CA GLU A 54 22.12 27.50 -5.43
C GLU A 54 21.49 27.70 -4.05
N PHE A 55 22.28 27.49 -3.01
CA PHE A 55 21.89 27.71 -1.63
C PHE A 55 22.51 29.02 -1.12
N GLU A 56 21.66 29.98 -0.75
CA GLU A 56 22.11 31.27 -0.22
C GLU A 56 22.65 31.10 1.21
N THR A 57 23.96 31.26 1.41
CA THR A 57 24.62 31.14 2.73
C THR A 57 24.86 32.49 3.40
N GLY A 58 24.63 33.60 2.69
CA GLY A 58 24.99 34.96 3.11
C GLY A 58 26.41 35.39 2.69
N ASP A 59 27.17 34.48 2.09
CA ASP A 59 28.50 34.73 1.51
C ASP A 59 28.39 35.31 0.08
N PRO A 60 29.45 35.96 -0.44
CA PRO A 60 29.41 36.57 -1.78
C PRO A 60 29.23 35.55 -2.92
N GLU A 61 29.55 34.28 -2.69
CA GLU A 61 29.36 33.20 -3.66
C GLU A 61 28.37 32.16 -3.11
N PRO A 62 27.24 31.90 -3.79
CA PRO A 62 26.28 30.90 -3.35
C PRO A 62 26.86 29.49 -3.43
N THR A 63 26.43 28.61 -2.52
CA THR A 63 26.88 27.21 -2.52
C THR A 63 25.94 26.35 -3.34
N VAL A 64 26.44 25.60 -4.31
CA VAL A 64 25.62 24.61 -5.03
C VAL A 64 25.35 23.42 -4.10
N LEU A 65 24.10 23.28 -3.63
CA LEU A 65 23.62 22.18 -2.81
C LEU A 65 22.92 21.15 -3.69
N ALA A 66 23.29 19.87 -3.56
CA ALA A 66 22.61 18.78 -4.25
C ALA A 66 21.12 18.72 -3.85
N ALA A 67 20.25 18.47 -4.81
CA ALA A 67 18.80 18.48 -4.60
C ALA A 67 18.32 17.37 -3.64
N LEU A 68 19.08 16.30 -3.49
CA LEU A 68 18.78 15.20 -2.57
C LEU A 68 19.94 14.97 -1.59
N PRO A 69 19.64 14.51 -0.35
CA PRO A 69 20.68 14.16 0.60
C PRO A 69 21.34 12.85 0.19
N ARG A 70 22.57 12.63 0.63
CA ARG A 70 23.34 11.40 0.38
C ARG A 70 22.61 10.15 0.87
N HIS A 71 21.90 10.26 1.99
CA HIS A 71 21.20 9.15 2.65
C HIS A 71 19.69 9.39 2.64
N LEU A 72 19.07 9.20 1.47
CA LEU A 72 17.62 9.24 1.30
C LEU A 72 17.02 7.82 1.37
N TYR A 73 16.05 7.62 2.26
CA TYR A 73 15.38 6.34 2.46
C TYR A 73 14.25 6.14 1.44
N THR A 74 14.50 5.32 0.40
CA THR A 74 13.52 5.09 -0.69
C THR A 74 12.74 3.79 -0.56
N ALA A 75 13.16 2.88 0.32
CA ALA A 75 12.55 1.57 0.49
C ALA A 75 11.05 1.61 0.85
N PRO A 76 10.58 2.48 1.77
CA PRO A 76 9.15 2.50 2.14
C PRO A 76 8.23 2.87 0.97
N ALA A 77 8.65 3.79 0.09
CA ALA A 77 7.89 4.17 -1.10
C ALA A 77 7.78 3.00 -2.08
N LYS A 78 8.87 2.25 -2.30
CA LYS A 78 8.87 1.05 -3.15
C LYS A 78 7.99 -0.05 -2.58
N LEU A 79 8.03 -0.28 -1.26
CA LEU A 79 7.15 -1.23 -0.59
C LEU A 79 5.67 -0.84 -0.72
N ALA A 80 5.34 0.45 -0.62
CA ALA A 80 3.98 0.95 -0.82
C ALA A 80 3.50 0.72 -2.26
N LEU A 81 4.34 0.97 -3.27
CA LEU A 81 4.03 0.67 -4.66
C LEU A 81 3.71 -0.81 -4.89
N VAL A 82 4.55 -1.71 -4.34
CA VAL A 82 4.34 -3.16 -4.46
C VAL A 82 3.04 -3.59 -3.76
N ALA A 83 2.80 -3.13 -2.52
CA ALA A 83 1.59 -3.44 -1.77
C ALA A 83 0.31 -2.94 -2.47
N ALA A 84 0.35 -1.72 -3.03
CA ALA A 84 -0.75 -1.15 -3.78
C ALA A 84 -1.01 -1.88 -5.11
N ALA A 85 0.04 -2.26 -5.85
CA ALA A 85 -0.09 -3.04 -7.07
C ALA A 85 -0.73 -4.41 -6.80
N ILE A 86 -0.25 -5.13 -5.77
CA ILE A 86 -0.85 -6.41 -5.35
C ILE A 86 -2.32 -6.20 -4.95
N SER A 87 -2.61 -5.19 -4.13
CA SER A 87 -3.98 -4.87 -3.70
C SER A 87 -4.92 -4.59 -4.86
N MET A 88 -4.44 -3.88 -5.89
CA MET A 88 -5.20 -3.59 -7.10
C MET A 88 -5.55 -4.87 -7.87
N PHE A 89 -4.59 -5.76 -8.12
CA PHE A 89 -4.85 -7.04 -8.80
C PHE A 89 -5.77 -7.95 -7.99
N VAL A 90 -5.54 -8.03 -6.68
CA VAL A 90 -6.41 -8.73 -5.71
C VAL A 90 -7.84 -8.20 -5.78
N GLY A 91 -7.99 -6.87 -5.76
CA GLY A 91 -9.29 -6.22 -5.73
C GLY A 91 -10.06 -6.41 -7.03
N ILE A 92 -9.42 -6.16 -8.17
CA ILE A 92 -10.01 -6.38 -9.51
C ILE A 92 -10.37 -7.85 -9.69
N GLY A 93 -9.43 -8.77 -9.42
CA GLY A 93 -9.65 -10.20 -9.58
C GLY A 93 -10.84 -10.69 -8.75
N HIS A 94 -10.87 -10.34 -7.46
CA HIS A 94 -11.97 -10.74 -6.60
C HIS A 94 -13.31 -10.10 -7.03
N ALA A 95 -13.31 -8.82 -7.39
CA ALA A 95 -14.51 -8.12 -7.87
C ALA A 95 -15.09 -8.79 -9.13
N VAL A 96 -14.24 -9.13 -10.11
CA VAL A 96 -14.65 -9.83 -11.34
C VAL A 96 -15.32 -11.17 -10.99
N PHE A 97 -14.74 -11.98 -10.11
CA PHE A 97 -15.36 -13.24 -9.68
C PHE A 97 -16.73 -13.03 -9.01
N VAL A 98 -16.87 -12.00 -8.17
CA VAL A 98 -18.15 -11.66 -7.51
C VAL A 98 -19.20 -11.22 -8.52
N VAL A 99 -18.83 -10.42 -9.53
CA VAL A 99 -19.74 -9.96 -10.59
C VAL A 99 -20.16 -11.12 -11.50
N LEU A 100 -19.22 -11.96 -11.95
CA LEU A 100 -19.52 -13.09 -12.83
C LEU A 100 -20.44 -14.13 -12.16
N ASP A 101 -20.30 -14.30 -10.84
CA ASP A 101 -21.12 -15.22 -10.05
C ASP A 101 -22.30 -14.52 -9.34
N TRP A 102 -22.69 -13.32 -9.81
CA TRP A 102 -23.70 -12.50 -9.14
C TRP A 102 -25.04 -13.20 -8.99
N LYS A 103 -25.53 -13.82 -10.08
CA LYS A 103 -26.87 -14.46 -10.15
C LYS A 103 -26.96 -15.77 -9.36
N HIS A 104 -25.99 -16.66 -9.53
CA HIS A 104 -26.06 -18.03 -9.00
C HIS A 104 -25.36 -18.16 -7.67
N GLY A 105 -24.19 -17.54 -7.55
CA GLY A 105 -23.45 -17.53 -6.31
C GLY A 105 -22.79 -18.82 -5.89
N LYS A 106 -22.86 -19.86 -6.72
CA LYS A 106 -22.42 -21.21 -6.36
C LYS A 106 -20.90 -21.28 -6.24
N ARG A 107 -20.17 -20.50 -7.05
CA ARG A 107 -18.70 -20.53 -7.10
C ARG A 107 -18.08 -19.71 -5.97
N THR A 108 -18.58 -18.50 -5.75
CA THR A 108 -18.11 -17.56 -4.72
C THR A 108 -18.48 -18.00 -3.31
N GLN A 109 -19.53 -18.81 -3.15
CA GLN A 109 -19.93 -19.41 -1.87
C GLN A 109 -19.26 -20.75 -1.59
N ALA A 110 -18.55 -21.34 -2.55
CA ALA A 110 -17.82 -22.58 -2.32
C ALA A 110 -16.75 -22.37 -1.24
N TYR A 111 -16.61 -23.36 -0.35
CA TYR A 111 -15.67 -23.29 0.77
C TYR A 111 -14.24 -23.00 0.31
N HIS A 112 -13.78 -23.65 -0.76
CA HIS A 112 -12.46 -23.43 -1.33
C HIS A 112 -12.25 -21.97 -1.79
N PHE A 113 -13.24 -21.38 -2.46
CA PHE A 113 -13.16 -19.99 -2.90
C PHE A 113 -13.06 -19.04 -1.72
N ARG A 114 -13.95 -19.20 -0.73
CA ARG A 114 -14.00 -18.34 0.47
C ARG A 114 -12.71 -18.43 1.28
N ARG A 115 -12.17 -19.64 1.45
CA ARG A 115 -10.89 -19.86 2.12
C ARG A 115 -9.75 -19.15 1.38
N ASN A 116 -9.65 -19.33 0.07
CA ASN A 116 -8.59 -18.72 -0.73
C ASN A 116 -8.72 -17.19 -0.75
N ALA A 117 -9.93 -16.66 -0.90
CA ALA A 117 -10.20 -15.23 -0.83
C ALA A 117 -9.82 -14.65 0.53
N MET A 118 -10.19 -15.32 1.64
CA MET A 118 -9.79 -14.92 2.99
C MET A 118 -8.27 -14.84 3.13
N PHE A 119 -7.53 -15.89 2.73
CA PHE A 119 -6.06 -15.88 2.82
C PHE A 119 -5.45 -14.77 1.98
N LEU A 120 -5.97 -14.55 0.78
CA LEU A 120 -5.47 -13.55 -0.15
C LEU A 120 -5.71 -12.12 0.40
N HIS A 121 -6.89 -11.81 0.93
CA HIS A 121 -7.15 -10.51 1.59
C HIS A 121 -6.36 -10.34 2.88
N PHE A 122 -6.17 -11.42 3.65
CA PHE A 122 -5.37 -11.39 4.88
C PHE A 122 -3.90 -11.07 4.59
N THR A 123 -3.26 -11.80 3.66
CA THR A 123 -1.88 -11.52 3.23
C THR A 123 -1.76 -10.11 2.66
N ASN A 124 -2.73 -9.67 1.85
CA ASN A 124 -2.75 -8.31 1.33
C ASN A 124 -2.80 -7.27 2.46
N SER A 125 -3.66 -7.47 3.47
CA SER A 125 -3.77 -6.55 4.61
C SER A 125 -2.47 -6.45 5.42
N ILE A 126 -1.72 -7.55 5.57
CA ILE A 126 -0.40 -7.56 6.21
C ILE A 126 0.61 -6.74 5.41
N LEU A 127 0.65 -6.90 4.08
CA LEU A 127 1.57 -6.14 3.21
C LEU A 127 1.30 -4.63 3.30
N VAL A 128 0.02 -4.23 3.26
CA VAL A 128 -0.38 -2.83 3.40
C VAL A 128 -0.02 -2.30 4.79
N LEU A 129 -0.25 -3.08 5.86
CA LEU A 129 0.16 -2.70 7.21
C LEU A 129 1.67 -2.51 7.32
N PHE A 130 2.45 -3.45 6.79
CA PHE A 130 3.91 -3.39 6.82
C PHE A 130 4.42 -2.15 6.09
N SER A 131 3.83 -1.81 4.95
CA SER A 131 4.15 -0.57 4.23
C SER A 131 3.83 0.69 5.06
N LEU A 132 2.63 0.77 5.67
CA LEU A 132 2.25 1.90 6.51
C LEU A 132 3.18 2.07 7.73
N VAL A 133 3.50 0.96 8.41
CA VAL A 133 4.42 0.95 9.55
C VAL A 133 5.82 1.38 9.10
N SER A 134 6.32 0.86 7.98
CA SER A 134 7.63 1.24 7.44
C SER A 134 7.69 2.73 7.13
N ILE A 135 6.66 3.31 6.47
CA ILE A 135 6.60 4.75 6.20
C ILE A 135 6.61 5.54 7.52
N SER A 136 5.78 5.13 8.49
CA SER A 136 5.63 5.84 9.76
C SER A 136 6.91 5.82 10.60
N VAL A 137 7.58 4.66 10.66
CA VAL A 137 8.86 4.49 11.38
C VAL A 137 9.93 5.30 10.68
N THR A 138 10.06 5.18 9.36
CA THR A 138 11.07 5.92 8.59
C THR A 138 10.92 7.43 8.79
N HIS A 139 9.69 7.95 8.70
CA HIS A 139 9.43 9.37 8.95
C HIS A 139 9.83 9.79 10.37
N ARG A 140 9.42 9.04 11.39
CA ARG A 140 9.78 9.35 12.80
C ARG A 140 11.28 9.26 13.07
N SER A 141 11.99 8.40 12.33
CA SER A 141 13.45 8.26 12.44
C SER A 141 14.24 9.22 11.55
N SER A 142 13.55 10.04 10.75
CA SER A 142 14.21 10.97 9.83
C SER A 142 14.97 12.04 10.61
N SER A 143 16.12 12.40 10.08
CA SER A 143 16.92 13.52 10.56
C SER A 143 16.30 14.85 10.12
N HIS A 144 16.66 15.92 10.83
CA HIS A 144 16.25 17.29 10.51
C HIS A 144 17.38 18.04 9.79
N PHE A 145 17.03 18.81 8.78
CA PHE A 145 17.90 19.69 8.01
C PHE A 145 18.42 20.81 8.89
N ARG A 146 19.71 21.13 8.74
CA ARG A 146 20.38 22.20 9.47
C ARG A 146 21.12 23.09 8.50
N ALA A 147 20.61 24.30 8.27
CA ALA A 147 21.26 25.29 7.41
C ALA A 147 22.70 25.61 7.86
N GLY A 148 22.95 25.69 9.17
CA GLY A 148 24.30 25.92 9.69
C GLY A 148 25.33 24.86 9.30
N TYR A 149 24.90 23.62 9.00
CA TYR A 149 25.81 22.61 8.45
C TYR A 149 26.20 22.92 7.00
N VAL A 150 25.27 23.46 6.22
CA VAL A 150 25.53 23.92 4.85
C VAL A 150 26.56 25.03 4.85
N ASN A 151 26.33 26.06 5.65
CA ASN A 151 27.25 27.21 5.76
C ASN A 151 28.64 26.76 6.24
N PHE A 152 28.72 25.90 7.25
CA PHE A 152 30.02 25.37 7.72
C PHE A 152 30.78 24.57 6.66
N ARG A 153 30.06 23.89 5.76
CA ARG A 153 30.66 23.10 4.67
C ARG A 153 30.98 23.93 3.44
N ALA A 154 30.24 25.03 3.20
CA ALA A 154 30.49 25.98 2.13
C ALA A 154 31.93 26.53 2.18
N ASP A 155 32.42 26.83 3.38
CA ASP A 155 33.80 27.31 3.62
C ASP A 155 34.91 26.29 3.30
N ARG A 156 34.55 25.04 2.96
CA ARG A 156 35.48 23.94 2.69
C ARG A 156 35.13 23.22 1.39
N PRO A 157 35.18 23.91 0.23
CA PRO A 157 34.75 23.33 -1.03
C PRO A 157 35.61 22.10 -1.38
N SER A 158 34.95 20.95 -1.57
CA SER A 158 35.56 19.84 -2.31
C SER A 158 35.40 20.13 -3.80
N ALA A 159 36.52 20.15 -4.53
CA ALA A 159 36.67 20.80 -5.82
C ALA A 159 35.79 20.29 -6.98
N ASP A 160 35.09 19.15 -6.85
CA ASP A 160 34.61 18.44 -8.04
C ASP A 160 33.09 18.17 -8.15
N ASP A 161 32.23 18.42 -7.13
CA ASP A 161 30.84 17.90 -7.19
C ASP A 161 29.75 18.69 -6.43
N GLY A 162 30.04 19.94 -6.04
CA GLY A 162 29.15 20.71 -5.17
C GLY A 162 28.99 20.10 -3.77
N MET A 163 28.11 20.67 -2.95
CA MET A 163 27.85 20.19 -1.59
C MET A 163 26.67 19.22 -1.60
N ARG A 164 26.87 17.97 -1.17
CA ARG A 164 25.77 17.01 -0.91
C ARG A 164 25.60 16.77 0.57
N TYR A 165 24.41 17.03 1.10
CA TYR A 165 24.11 16.87 2.52
C TYR A 165 24.25 15.41 2.95
N ASN A 166 25.15 15.12 3.88
CA ASN A 166 25.59 13.76 4.21
C ASN A 166 25.52 13.40 5.70
N ILE A 167 24.91 14.23 6.54
CA ILE A 167 24.72 13.93 7.96
C ILE A 167 23.30 13.45 8.21
N GLY A 168 23.17 12.26 8.80
CA GLY A 168 21.87 11.69 9.12
C GLY A 168 21.20 11.03 7.92
N THR A 169 19.98 10.56 8.16
CA THR A 169 19.17 9.81 7.20
C THR A 169 17.83 10.52 7.05
N PHE A 170 17.40 10.73 5.81
CA PHE A 170 16.20 11.49 5.52
C PHE A 170 15.16 10.63 4.82
N ASP A 171 13.89 10.84 5.16
CA ASP A 171 12.81 10.56 4.24
C ASP A 171 12.55 11.79 3.35
N LEU A 172 11.87 11.56 2.22
CA LEU A 172 11.62 12.66 1.27
C LEU A 172 10.63 13.68 1.83
N GLU A 173 9.73 13.25 2.72
CA GLU A 173 8.79 14.16 3.40
C GLU A 173 9.54 15.19 4.23
N THR A 174 10.39 14.75 5.16
CA THR A 174 11.14 15.67 6.04
C THR A 174 12.07 16.54 5.22
N TRP A 175 12.81 15.96 4.28
CA TRP A 175 13.73 16.72 3.41
C TRP A 175 13.01 17.85 2.67
N SER A 176 11.94 17.54 1.93
CA SER A 176 11.20 18.52 1.13
C SER A 176 10.43 19.52 2.01
N CYS A 177 9.82 19.07 3.10
CA CYS A 177 9.04 19.94 3.98
C CYS A 177 9.90 20.92 4.78
N GLU A 178 11.17 20.61 5.04
CA GLU A 178 12.09 21.52 5.73
C GLU A 178 12.79 22.46 4.75
N LEU A 179 13.22 21.95 3.59
CA LEU A 179 13.88 22.77 2.57
C LEU A 179 12.97 23.85 2.00
N LYS A 180 11.66 23.59 1.84
CA LYS A 180 10.73 24.63 1.39
C LYS A 180 10.67 25.86 2.32
N MET A 181 11.09 25.70 3.58
CA MET A 181 11.09 26.76 4.60
C MET A 181 12.50 27.30 4.88
N ALA A 182 13.54 26.75 4.26
CA ALA A 182 14.91 27.18 4.48
C ALA A 182 15.20 28.46 3.67
N ASP A 183 15.69 29.50 4.35
CA ASP A 183 15.99 30.80 3.72
C ASP A 183 16.97 30.67 2.54
N GLY A 184 17.94 29.75 2.65
CA GLY A 184 18.90 29.49 1.59
C GLY A 184 18.34 28.74 0.37
N ALA A 185 17.15 28.14 0.46
CA ALA A 185 16.59 27.26 -0.58
C ALA A 185 15.35 27.88 -1.28
N ARG A 186 15.23 29.21 -1.29
CA ARG A 186 14.04 29.90 -1.83
C ARG A 186 13.78 29.60 -3.30
N MET A 187 14.83 29.39 -4.10
CA MET A 187 14.70 29.10 -5.53
C MET A 187 13.96 27.78 -5.84
N VAL A 188 13.97 26.84 -4.89
CA VAL A 188 13.37 25.50 -5.01
C VAL A 188 12.20 25.30 -4.04
N ALA A 189 11.80 26.36 -3.33
CA ALA A 189 10.78 26.27 -2.29
C ALA A 189 9.41 25.83 -2.82
N GLU A 190 9.05 26.22 -4.05
CA GLU A 190 7.80 25.81 -4.69
C GLU A 190 7.80 24.31 -5.03
N ASP A 191 8.86 23.81 -5.66
CA ASP A 191 8.99 22.40 -6.04
C ASP A 191 9.02 21.48 -4.83
N TYR A 192 9.82 21.83 -3.81
CA TYR A 192 9.81 21.09 -2.54
C TYR A 192 8.51 21.26 -1.77
N GLY A 193 7.83 22.41 -1.90
CA GLY A 193 6.49 22.62 -1.36
C GLY A 193 5.50 21.62 -1.94
N ARG A 194 5.47 21.47 -3.27
CA ARG A 194 4.65 20.49 -3.97
C ARG A 194 5.02 19.06 -3.55
N GLN A 195 6.31 18.73 -3.49
CA GLN A 195 6.76 17.40 -3.09
C GLN A 195 6.37 17.08 -1.63
N CYS A 196 6.51 18.04 -0.73
CA CYS A 196 6.07 17.92 0.67
C CYS A 196 4.57 17.61 0.75
N HIS A 197 3.73 18.30 -0.03
CA HIS A 197 2.29 18.02 -0.08
C HIS A 197 1.99 16.61 -0.60
N LEU A 198 2.71 16.15 -1.63
CA LEU A 198 2.55 14.80 -2.17
C LEU A 198 2.94 13.72 -1.15
N GLU A 199 4.04 13.90 -0.42
CA GLU A 199 4.45 12.94 0.61
C GLU A 199 3.47 12.90 1.79
N LEU A 200 3.02 14.06 2.27
CA LEU A 200 1.98 14.17 3.29
C LEU A 200 0.70 13.46 2.84
N ALA A 201 0.20 13.76 1.64
CA ALA A 201 -0.97 13.10 1.07
C ALA A 201 -0.78 11.59 0.97
N GLY A 202 0.40 11.14 0.52
CA GLY A 202 0.76 9.74 0.44
C GLY A 202 0.64 9.04 1.79
N ARG A 203 1.20 9.62 2.85
CA ARG A 203 1.08 9.07 4.21
C ARG A 203 -0.37 9.04 4.70
N PHE A 204 -1.13 10.10 4.47
CA PHE A 204 -2.53 10.16 4.89
C PHE A 204 -3.40 9.12 4.18
N VAL A 205 -3.20 8.90 2.87
CA VAL A 205 -3.95 7.90 2.08
C VAL A 205 -3.62 6.45 2.51
N MET A 206 -2.42 6.19 3.01
CA MET A 206 -2.06 4.85 3.50
C MET A 206 -2.90 4.40 4.71
N ILE A 207 -3.44 5.33 5.51
CA ILE A 207 -4.29 5.01 6.67
C ILE A 207 -5.63 4.38 6.25
N PRO A 208 -6.51 5.04 5.46
CA PRO A 208 -7.75 4.42 5.00
C PRO A 208 -7.48 3.19 4.13
N PHE A 209 -6.37 3.16 3.40
CA PHE A 209 -5.97 1.98 2.63
C PHE A 209 -5.70 0.76 3.52
N ALA A 210 -4.98 0.94 4.63
CA ALA A 210 -4.76 -0.12 5.62
C ALA A 210 -6.07 -0.54 6.30
N VAL A 211 -6.88 0.42 6.75
CA VAL A 211 -8.19 0.15 7.39
C VAL A 211 -9.08 -0.70 6.47
N LEU A 212 -9.14 -0.35 5.19
CA LEU A 212 -9.96 -1.08 4.22
C LEU A 212 -9.41 -2.49 3.95
N GLY A 213 -8.09 -2.64 3.87
CA GLY A 213 -7.44 -3.95 3.78
C GLY A 213 -7.82 -4.87 4.95
N PHE A 214 -7.78 -4.35 6.17
CA PHE A 214 -8.21 -5.10 7.36
C PHE A 214 -9.71 -5.38 7.39
N ALA A 215 -10.54 -4.43 6.95
CA ALA A 215 -11.98 -4.64 6.85
C ALA A 215 -12.32 -5.80 5.90
N LEU A 216 -11.67 -5.87 4.73
CA LEU A 216 -11.82 -6.97 3.77
C LEU A 216 -11.35 -8.31 4.33
N ALA A 217 -10.19 -8.33 5.00
CA ALA A 217 -9.68 -9.52 5.67
C ALA A 217 -10.65 -9.99 6.78
N GLY A 218 -11.15 -9.06 7.59
CA GLY A 218 -12.12 -9.32 8.65
C GLY A 218 -13.45 -9.87 8.14
N LEU A 219 -13.96 -9.33 7.02
CA LEU A 219 -15.12 -9.90 6.33
C LEU A 219 -14.85 -11.34 5.86
N GLY A 220 -13.69 -11.60 5.26
CA GLY A 220 -13.27 -12.94 4.85
C GLY A 220 -13.26 -13.95 6.00
N ILE A 221 -12.66 -13.56 7.13
CA ILE A 221 -12.57 -14.38 8.33
C ILE A 221 -13.96 -14.61 8.95
N SER A 222 -14.74 -13.53 9.12
CA SER A 222 -16.08 -13.59 9.70
C SER A 222 -16.98 -14.55 8.93
N GLN A 223 -16.94 -14.47 7.60
CA GLN A 223 -17.64 -15.42 6.76
C GLN A 223 -17.22 -16.86 7.07
N MET A 224 -15.92 -17.17 7.05
CA MET A 224 -15.44 -18.53 7.30
C MET A 224 -15.90 -19.08 8.65
N ILE A 225 -15.99 -18.24 9.69
CA ILE A 225 -16.48 -18.63 11.01
C ILE A 225 -17.99 -18.91 10.99
N VAL A 226 -18.80 -18.00 10.43
CA VAL A 226 -20.27 -18.16 10.35
C VAL A 226 -20.67 -19.32 9.44
N GLY A 227 -19.85 -19.61 8.43
CA GLY A 227 -20.05 -20.71 7.49
C GLY A 227 -19.52 -22.07 7.98
N LYS A 228 -19.07 -22.19 9.24
CA LYS A 228 -18.69 -23.49 9.80
C LYS A 228 -19.89 -24.44 9.70
N ARG A 229 -19.68 -25.60 9.08
CA ARG A 229 -20.66 -26.70 9.12
C ARG A 229 -20.92 -27.00 10.59
N THR A 230 -22.16 -26.89 11.02
CA THR A 230 -22.59 -27.48 12.28
C THR A 230 -22.20 -28.96 12.30
N PRO A 231 -21.98 -29.59 13.47
CA PRO A 231 -21.65 -31.01 13.57
C PRO A 231 -22.66 -31.92 12.82
N GLU A 232 -23.89 -31.46 12.64
CA GLU A 232 -24.93 -32.13 11.84
C GLU A 232 -24.67 -32.08 10.33
N GLY A 233 -23.89 -31.11 9.84
CA GLY A 233 -23.42 -30.98 8.46
C GLY A 233 -22.29 -31.94 8.08
N GLU A 234 -21.62 -32.56 9.06
CA GLU A 234 -20.76 -33.73 8.85
C GLU A 234 -21.57 -35.04 8.81
N ARG A 235 -22.78 -35.04 9.38
CA ARG A 235 -23.73 -36.17 9.37
C ARG A 235 -24.73 -36.15 8.22
N LEU A 236 -24.68 -35.15 7.34
CA LEU A 236 -25.62 -34.98 6.22
C LEU A 236 -25.28 -35.91 5.05
N LYS A 237 -25.78 -37.14 5.19
CA LYS A 237 -26.17 -38.13 4.15
C LYS A 237 -25.14 -38.44 3.07
N THR A 238 -24.43 -39.53 3.29
CA THR A 238 -23.92 -40.47 2.27
C THR A 238 -25.05 -41.19 1.51
N GLU A 239 -26.19 -40.56 1.22
CA GLU A 239 -27.21 -41.19 0.36
C GLU A 239 -26.74 -41.34 -1.10
N ASP A 240 -25.75 -40.55 -1.53
CA ASP A 240 -25.10 -40.73 -2.83
C ASP A 240 -24.14 -41.93 -2.86
N GLU A 241 -23.71 -42.49 -1.72
CA GLU A 241 -22.94 -43.75 -1.71
C GLU A 241 -23.84 -44.95 -2.02
N GLY A 242 -25.16 -44.84 -1.81
CA GLY A 242 -26.12 -45.88 -2.19
C GLY A 242 -26.40 -45.95 -3.70
N VAL A 243 -26.13 -44.87 -4.45
CA VAL A 243 -26.44 -44.79 -5.89
C VAL A 243 -25.22 -45.17 -6.74
N GLU A 244 -23.99 -44.93 -6.27
CA GLU A 244 -22.78 -45.41 -6.96
C GLU A 244 -22.46 -46.88 -6.67
N MET A 245 -22.80 -47.40 -5.48
CA MET A 245 -22.65 -48.84 -5.16
C MET A 245 -23.68 -49.73 -5.87
N GLY A 246 -24.79 -49.15 -6.38
CA GLY A 246 -25.78 -49.87 -7.20
C GLY A 246 -25.35 -50.14 -8.64
N LYS A 247 -24.26 -49.53 -9.12
CA LYS A 247 -23.71 -49.76 -10.47
C LYS A 247 -22.67 -50.87 -10.54
N PHE A 248 -22.26 -51.43 -9.40
CA PHE A 248 -21.31 -52.55 -9.34
C PHE A 248 -21.98 -53.92 -9.13
N ASN A 249 -23.31 -53.96 -9.03
CA ASN A 249 -24.10 -55.20 -8.89
C ASN A 249 -25.19 -55.33 -9.98
N ALA A 250 -24.89 -54.95 -11.21
CA ALA A 250 -25.71 -55.24 -12.40
C ALA A 250 -24.87 -55.96 -13.46
#